data_AF-A0A423XIT3-F1
#
_entry.id   AF-A0A423XIT3-F1
#
_cell.length_a   1.000
_cell.length_b   1.000
_cell.length_c   1.000
_cell.angle_alpha   90.00
_cell.angle_beta   90.00
_cell.angle_gamma   90.00
#
_symmetry.space_group_name_H-M   'P 1'
#
loop_
_entity.id
_entity.type
_entity.pdbx_description
1 polymer ?
#
loop_
_entity_poly.entity_id
_entity_poly.type
_entity_poly.pdbx_seq_one_letter_code
_entity_poly.pdbx_strand_id
1 'polypeptide(L)'
;MQRLSSFAQAASRQYTQAVYCFPYDYYTSKKATTEHLRSSIQRLEEQFPLLAGTLHMSPEEGIVSVRPGGGKIPFQVFITGGQQLAPTDDLTYFDCYYSLLASRGFPPQAFVQDFLKLDGELGLGKGPVPVSHVRATFIPEGLLIWLSIHHTVADDHCLGLFAGCFAAATRREPIPSGTPMSPVLNLPKDPVWAPATLMTLGRACPEFDILLYPGESPSLPDALPGGLPLSEIPKTGKIFIFRLDRLEHLRSLIYNASDPEAEPPSIDACLTALTMAYVTQARLETESGSAPEDDNPYTAKLVTPVNWRDCVGRGVAADYFGNAVITLLTRIPLGEVKDACADGTMAAMARLVAKISASVATVDEEAVLKRDALFHRVGDTRRLLLRVDSRRPADLEFSSWRRTLGADTPWNIPGVLSGRPDAIRRVRGDWNIGNALVLPARLNSRVYELQLSLPKVSMDALCQNEGWMAWVDKVVG
;
A
#
# COMPACT_ATOMS: atom_id res chain seq x y z
N MET A 1 -1.47 -22.29 -18.47
CA MET A 1 -0.93 -21.26 -17.56
C MET A 1 -0.73 -20.00 -18.38
N GLN A 2 -0.88 -18.84 -17.78
CA GLN A 2 -0.71 -17.53 -18.42
C GLN A 2 0.49 -16.83 -17.80
N ARG A 3 1.43 -16.35 -18.62
CA ARG A 3 2.55 -15.53 -18.15
C ARG A 3 2.03 -14.19 -17.68
N LEU A 4 2.49 -13.72 -16.53
CA LEU A 4 2.13 -12.40 -16.03
C LEU A 4 2.88 -11.28 -16.77
N SER A 5 2.30 -10.09 -16.81
CA SER A 5 2.89 -8.89 -17.44
C SER A 5 4.27 -8.55 -16.85
N SER A 6 5.04 -7.74 -17.57
CA SER A 6 6.34 -7.21 -17.14
C SER A 6 6.28 -6.52 -15.76
N PHE A 7 5.28 -5.66 -15.54
CA PHE A 7 5.03 -4.99 -14.27
C PHE A 7 4.75 -5.99 -13.13
N ALA A 8 3.95 -7.01 -13.42
CA ALA A 8 3.71 -8.11 -12.49
C ALA A 8 5.00 -8.90 -12.18
N GLN A 9 5.86 -9.15 -13.17
CA GLN A 9 7.16 -9.79 -12.93
C GLN A 9 8.08 -8.94 -12.05
N ALA A 10 8.02 -7.61 -12.16
CA ALA A 10 8.83 -6.67 -11.38
C ALA A 10 8.26 -6.38 -9.98
N ALA A 11 7.01 -6.75 -9.71
CA ALA A 11 6.36 -6.49 -8.43
C ALA A 11 6.86 -7.40 -7.31
N SER A 12 6.90 -6.86 -6.09
CA SER A 12 7.33 -7.59 -4.89
C SER A 12 6.53 -8.88 -4.66
N ARG A 13 7.18 -9.92 -4.14
CA ARG A 13 6.63 -11.27 -3.99
C ARG A 13 6.04 -11.50 -2.60
N GLN A 14 5.00 -10.75 -2.27
CA GLN A 14 4.34 -10.79 -0.97
C GLN A 14 2.82 -10.60 -1.11
N TYR A 15 2.06 -10.89 -0.06
CA TYR A 15 0.64 -10.54 -0.02
C TYR A 15 0.42 -9.10 0.43
N THR A 16 -0.41 -8.38 -0.31
CA THR A 16 -1.03 -7.14 0.15
C THR A 16 -2.33 -7.50 0.85
N GLN A 17 -2.53 -6.98 2.07
CA GLN A 17 -3.63 -7.37 2.94
C GLN A 17 -4.37 -6.15 3.51
N ALA A 18 -5.69 -6.25 3.56
CA ALA A 18 -6.56 -5.29 4.25
C ALA A 18 -7.64 -6.02 5.06
N VAL A 19 -8.04 -5.43 6.18
CA VAL A 19 -9.11 -5.93 7.03
C VAL A 19 -10.29 -4.97 7.04
N TYR A 20 -11.49 -5.54 6.91
CA TYR A 20 -12.78 -4.87 6.91
C TYR A 20 -13.47 -5.17 8.24
N CYS A 21 -13.73 -4.13 9.02
CA CYS A 21 -14.25 -4.26 10.38
C CYS A 21 -15.76 -4.06 10.40
N PHE A 22 -16.53 -5.06 10.83
CA PHE A 22 -17.97 -5.00 10.90
C PHE A 22 -18.49 -5.23 12.33
N PRO A 23 -19.44 -4.43 12.83
CA PRO A 23 -20.15 -4.76 14.06
C PRO A 23 -21.04 -5.99 13.82
N TYR A 24 -21.08 -6.90 14.78
CA TYR A 24 -21.73 -8.21 14.64
C TYR A 24 -22.65 -8.52 15.81
N ASP A 25 -23.86 -8.97 15.49
CA ASP A 25 -24.89 -9.37 16.45
C ASP A 25 -24.53 -10.68 17.14
N TYR A 26 -24.46 -10.64 18.47
CA TYR A 26 -24.15 -11.79 19.30
C TYR A 26 -25.17 -12.94 19.14
N TYR A 27 -26.44 -12.63 18.86
CA TYR A 27 -27.49 -13.63 18.75
C TYR A 27 -27.48 -14.37 17.41
N THR A 28 -26.79 -13.84 16.40
CA THR A 28 -26.71 -14.49 15.11
C THR A 28 -25.75 -15.68 15.14
N SER A 29 -26.16 -16.78 14.50
CA SER A 29 -25.35 -17.99 14.38
C SER A 29 -24.08 -17.72 13.56
N LYS A 30 -22.91 -17.74 14.23
CA LYS A 30 -21.59 -17.67 13.58
C LYS A 30 -21.41 -18.75 12.51
N LYS A 31 -22.04 -19.92 12.69
CA LYS A 31 -22.06 -21.01 11.72
C LYS A 31 -22.80 -20.60 10.44
N ALA A 32 -23.98 -20.01 10.56
CA ALA A 32 -24.75 -19.53 9.42
C ALA A 32 -24.00 -18.44 8.64
N THR A 33 -23.34 -17.51 9.35
CA THR A 33 -22.47 -16.49 8.73
C THR A 33 -21.29 -17.14 8.00
N THR A 34 -20.64 -18.12 8.60
CA THR A 34 -19.51 -18.84 8.00
C THR A 34 -19.94 -19.62 6.74
N GLU A 35 -21.09 -20.28 6.77
CA GLU A 35 -21.66 -20.97 5.61
C GLU A 35 -22.02 -19.98 4.50
N HIS A 36 -22.61 -18.83 4.86
CA HIS A 36 -22.88 -17.76 3.91
C HIS A 36 -21.59 -17.29 3.23
N LEU A 37 -20.55 -16.94 4.00
CA LEU A 37 -19.27 -16.48 3.46
C LEU A 37 -18.63 -17.55 2.55
N ARG A 38 -18.64 -18.82 2.97
CA ARG A 38 -18.14 -19.93 2.14
C ARG A 38 -18.89 -20.05 0.81
N SER A 39 -20.22 -19.94 0.83
CA SER A 39 -21.02 -19.97 -0.40
C SER A 39 -20.73 -18.76 -1.31
N SER A 40 -20.46 -17.59 -0.71
CA SER A 40 -20.11 -16.37 -1.43
C SER A 40 -18.73 -16.49 -2.08
N ILE A 41 -17.77 -17.10 -1.39
CA ILE A 41 -16.45 -17.42 -1.95
C ILE A 41 -16.59 -18.37 -3.13
N GLN A 42 -17.39 -19.44 -3.02
CA GLN A 42 -17.62 -20.37 -4.14
C GLN A 42 -18.20 -19.66 -5.37
N ARG A 43 -19.20 -18.78 -5.17
CA ARG A 43 -19.73 -17.95 -6.27
C ARG A 43 -18.67 -17.04 -6.88
N LEU A 44 -17.76 -16.51 -6.06
CA LEU A 44 -16.67 -15.67 -6.53
C LEU A 44 -15.62 -16.48 -7.32
N GLU A 45 -15.31 -17.70 -6.89
CA GLU A 45 -14.42 -18.62 -7.60
C GLU A 45 -14.95 -18.94 -9.01
N GLU A 46 -16.26 -19.14 -9.14
CA GLU A 46 -16.94 -19.40 -10.41
C GLU A 46 -16.94 -18.17 -11.33
N GLN A 47 -17.23 -16.99 -10.78
CA GLN A 47 -17.37 -15.76 -11.58
C GLN A 47 -16.03 -15.08 -11.86
N PHE A 48 -15.01 -15.27 -11.01
CA PHE A 48 -13.68 -14.67 -11.15
C PHE A 48 -12.57 -15.72 -10.96
N PRO A 49 -12.33 -16.59 -11.97
CA PRO A 49 -11.36 -17.68 -11.86
C PRO A 49 -9.93 -17.24 -11.52
N LEU A 50 -9.53 -16.01 -11.85
CA LEU A 50 -8.20 -15.48 -11.52
C LEU A 50 -7.95 -15.43 -10.01
N LEU A 51 -8.95 -15.03 -9.21
CA LEU A 51 -8.82 -14.94 -7.75
C LEU A 51 -8.68 -16.32 -7.10
N ALA A 52 -9.31 -17.34 -7.70
CA ALA A 52 -9.14 -18.76 -7.38
C ALA A 52 -7.91 -19.40 -8.03
N GLY A 53 -7.05 -18.59 -8.63
CA GLY A 53 -5.86 -19.05 -9.33
C GLY A 53 -4.71 -19.41 -8.40
N THR A 54 -3.68 -20.01 -9.00
CA THR A 54 -2.40 -20.30 -8.34
C THR A 54 -1.26 -19.69 -9.14
N LEU A 55 -0.28 -19.10 -8.45
CA LEU A 55 0.97 -18.59 -9.02
C LEU A 55 2.02 -19.68 -9.02
N HIS A 56 2.79 -19.73 -10.11
CA HIS A 56 3.87 -20.67 -10.36
C HIS A 56 5.09 -19.88 -10.79
N MET A 57 6.28 -20.23 -10.30
CA MET A 57 7.52 -19.66 -10.79
C MET A 57 8.36 -20.72 -11.50
N SER A 58 8.80 -20.41 -12.72
CA SER A 58 9.73 -21.25 -13.48
C SER A 58 11.08 -21.33 -12.76
N PRO A 59 11.61 -22.53 -12.47
CA PRO A 59 12.92 -22.70 -11.83
C PRO A 59 14.08 -22.15 -12.65
N GLU A 60 13.97 -22.20 -13.98
CA GLU A 60 15.07 -21.88 -14.91
C GLU A 60 15.15 -20.39 -15.23
N GLU A 61 14.00 -19.72 -15.37
CA GLU A 61 13.92 -18.35 -15.89
C GLU A 61 13.45 -17.33 -14.84
N GLY A 62 13.01 -17.77 -13.65
CA GLY A 62 12.46 -16.89 -12.62
C GLY A 62 11.12 -16.23 -13.00
N ILE A 63 10.52 -16.64 -14.12
CA ILE A 63 9.26 -16.09 -14.64
C ILE A 63 8.07 -16.61 -13.86
N VAL A 64 7.19 -15.69 -13.45
CA VAL A 64 5.94 -16.00 -12.78
C VAL A 64 4.80 -16.15 -13.78
N SER A 65 4.04 -17.22 -13.62
CA SER A 65 2.81 -17.49 -14.36
C SER A 65 1.65 -17.76 -13.42
N VAL A 66 0.45 -17.41 -13.85
CA VAL A 66 -0.80 -17.72 -13.15
C VAL A 66 -1.55 -18.83 -13.86
N ARG A 67 -2.20 -19.69 -13.08
CA ARG A 67 -3.21 -20.64 -13.58
C ARG A 67 -4.57 -20.21 -13.01
N PRO A 68 -5.39 -19.45 -13.77
CA PRO A 68 -6.75 -19.13 -13.35
C PRO A 68 -7.57 -20.40 -13.12
N GLY A 69 -8.38 -20.43 -12.07
CA GLY A 69 -9.15 -21.60 -11.66
C GLY A 69 -8.30 -22.83 -11.29
N GLY A 70 -6.99 -22.64 -11.08
CA GLY A 70 -6.05 -23.72 -10.76
C GLY A 70 -6.15 -24.23 -9.33
N GLY A 71 -6.94 -23.58 -8.47
CA GLY A 71 -7.13 -23.93 -7.08
C GLY A 71 -8.46 -23.41 -6.53
N LYS A 72 -8.46 -23.05 -5.24
CA LYS A 72 -9.57 -22.42 -4.52
C LYS A 72 -9.04 -21.24 -3.74
N ILE A 73 -9.90 -20.30 -3.40
CA ILE A 73 -9.59 -19.21 -2.48
C ILE A 73 -9.56 -19.80 -1.07
N PRO A 74 -8.40 -19.90 -0.39
CA PRO A 74 -8.35 -20.46 0.94
C PRO A 74 -9.15 -19.59 1.90
N PHE A 75 -10.03 -20.23 2.67
CA PHE A 75 -10.91 -19.57 3.63
C PHE A 75 -10.66 -20.10 5.04
N GLN A 76 -10.19 -19.22 5.92
CA GLN A 76 -9.94 -19.54 7.34
C GLN A 76 -10.91 -18.77 8.23
N VAL A 77 -11.42 -19.44 9.27
CA VAL A 77 -12.30 -18.82 10.26
C VAL A 77 -11.69 -18.98 11.64
N PHE A 78 -11.58 -17.86 12.34
CA PHE A 78 -11.09 -17.79 13.71
C PHE A 78 -12.24 -17.29 14.61
N ILE A 79 -12.33 -17.85 15.81
CA ILE A 79 -13.31 -17.44 16.82
C ILE A 79 -12.52 -17.17 18.09
N THR A 80 -12.49 -15.91 18.54
CA THR A 80 -11.84 -15.56 19.81
C THR A 80 -12.80 -15.81 20.97
N GLY A 81 -12.26 -16.38 22.06
CA GLY A 81 -13.00 -16.62 23.30
C GLY A 81 -12.83 -15.39 24.18
N GLY A 82 -13.69 -14.39 24.01
CA GLY A 82 -13.57 -13.09 24.67
C GLY A 82 -13.24 -13.19 26.16
N GLN A 83 -12.03 -12.79 26.53
CA GLN A 83 -11.66 -12.51 27.91
C GLN A 83 -11.42 -11.00 28.02
N GLN A 84 -12.18 -10.36 28.91
CA GLN A 84 -11.99 -8.96 29.26
C GLN A 84 -10.74 -8.85 30.14
N LEU A 85 -9.58 -8.59 29.54
CA LEU A 85 -8.33 -8.49 30.28
C LEU A 85 -7.58 -7.21 29.92
N ALA A 86 -6.99 -6.59 30.95
CA ALA A 86 -6.03 -5.51 30.81
C ALA A 86 -4.87 -5.99 29.92
N PRO A 87 -4.28 -5.12 29.09
CA PRO A 87 -3.20 -5.50 28.19
C PRO A 87 -1.98 -5.92 29.01
N THR A 88 -1.80 -7.22 29.20
CA THR A 88 -0.51 -7.83 29.54
C THR A 88 0.19 -8.23 28.26
N ASP A 89 1.52 -8.35 28.30
CA ASP A 89 2.40 -8.54 27.12
C ASP A 89 2.09 -9.79 26.25
N ASP A 90 1.24 -10.72 26.73
CA ASP A 90 0.84 -11.94 26.02
C ASP A 90 -0.57 -11.92 25.37
N LEU A 91 -1.34 -10.82 25.48
CA LEU A 91 -2.72 -10.75 24.96
C LEU A 91 -2.80 -9.99 23.63
N THR A 92 -3.54 -10.55 22.66
CA THR A 92 -3.76 -9.90 21.36
C THR A 92 -4.94 -8.92 21.45
N TYR A 93 -4.92 -7.85 20.64
CA TYR A 93 -6.07 -6.95 20.49
C TYR A 93 -7.37 -7.66 20.07
N PHE A 94 -7.31 -8.91 19.61
CA PHE A 94 -8.47 -9.69 19.15
C PHE A 94 -9.25 -10.37 20.28
N ASP A 95 -8.74 -10.30 21.51
CA ASP A 95 -9.45 -10.77 22.71
C ASP A 95 -10.37 -9.69 23.29
N CYS A 96 -10.28 -8.45 22.79
CA CYS A 96 -11.11 -7.34 23.24
C CYS A 96 -12.40 -7.18 22.42
N TYR A 97 -13.38 -6.48 23.00
CA TYR A 97 -14.68 -6.22 22.37
C TYR A 97 -14.54 -5.29 21.15
N TYR A 98 -15.35 -5.53 20.12
CA TYR A 98 -15.40 -4.67 18.94
C TYR A 98 -15.69 -3.20 19.30
N SER A 99 -16.59 -2.97 20.25
CA SER A 99 -16.89 -1.63 20.77
C SER A 99 -15.66 -0.93 21.35
N LEU A 100 -14.74 -1.66 21.98
CA LEU A 100 -13.48 -1.10 22.46
C LEU A 100 -12.56 -0.71 21.29
N LEU A 101 -12.37 -1.58 20.30
CA LEU A 101 -11.61 -1.27 19.08
C LEU A 101 -12.17 -0.03 18.37
N ALA A 102 -13.49 0.01 18.21
CA ALA A 102 -14.20 1.13 17.58
C ALA A 102 -14.03 2.44 18.37
N SER A 103 -14.17 2.40 19.70
CA SER A 103 -13.97 3.58 20.56
C SER A 103 -12.55 4.16 20.48
N ARG A 104 -11.55 3.30 20.25
CA ARG A 104 -10.15 3.68 20.05
C ARG A 104 -9.84 4.08 18.60
N GLY A 105 -10.79 3.97 17.68
CA GLY A 105 -10.60 4.34 16.27
C GLY A 105 -9.86 3.28 15.44
N PHE A 106 -9.91 2.02 15.87
CA PHE A 106 -9.24 0.88 15.22
C PHE A 106 -7.73 1.10 15.05
N PRO A 107 -6.96 1.07 16.18
CA PRO A 107 -5.54 1.39 16.18
C PRO A 107 -4.74 0.41 15.32
N PRO A 108 -3.70 0.87 14.60
CA PRO A 108 -2.98 0.03 13.65
C PRO A 108 -2.21 -1.12 14.32
N GLN A 109 -1.84 -1.01 15.60
CA GLN A 109 -1.25 -2.05 16.45
C GLN A 109 -2.11 -3.31 16.53
N ALA A 110 -3.43 -3.17 16.39
CA ALA A 110 -4.33 -4.31 16.36
C ALA A 110 -4.17 -5.15 15.09
N PHE A 111 -3.59 -4.59 14.01
CA PHE A 111 -3.54 -5.21 12.68
C PHE A 111 -2.12 -5.42 12.15
N VAL A 112 -1.12 -5.21 13.00
CA VAL A 112 0.30 -5.44 12.70
C VAL A 112 0.86 -6.39 13.75
N GLN A 113 0.95 -7.68 13.41
CA GLN A 113 1.38 -8.77 14.29
C GLN A 113 1.93 -9.94 13.47
N ASP A 114 2.96 -10.63 13.97
CA ASP A 114 3.63 -11.69 13.21
C ASP A 114 2.70 -12.82 12.76
N PHE A 115 1.73 -13.22 13.59
CA PHE A 115 0.76 -14.27 13.25
C PHE A 115 -0.22 -13.87 12.12
N LEU A 116 -0.30 -12.58 11.79
CA LEU A 116 -1.08 -12.09 10.66
C LEU A 116 -0.33 -12.23 9.33
N LYS A 117 0.98 -12.51 9.38
CA LYS A 117 1.76 -12.85 8.19
C LYS A 117 1.13 -14.07 7.50
N LEU A 118 0.98 -13.97 6.19
CA LEU A 118 0.60 -15.11 5.36
C LEU A 118 1.86 -15.81 4.89
N ASP A 119 2.03 -17.07 5.29
CA ASP A 119 3.06 -17.95 4.74
C ASP A 119 2.70 -18.28 3.30
N GLY A 120 3.54 -17.85 2.36
CA GLY A 120 3.28 -18.05 0.94
C GLY A 120 4.27 -17.28 0.07
N GLU A 121 5.53 -17.23 0.49
CA GLU A 121 6.60 -16.63 -0.30
C GLU A 121 6.72 -17.36 -1.63
N LEU A 122 6.45 -16.64 -2.71
CA LEU A 122 6.68 -17.12 -4.07
C LEU A 122 8.20 -17.20 -4.31
N GLY A 123 8.75 -18.42 -4.32
CA GLY A 123 10.19 -18.68 -4.43
C GLY A 123 10.52 -19.84 -5.36
N LEU A 124 11.80 -19.94 -5.76
CA LEU A 124 12.24 -20.97 -6.72
C LEU A 124 12.11 -22.35 -6.08
N GLY A 125 11.52 -23.29 -6.80
CA GLY A 125 11.26 -24.63 -6.28
C GLY A 125 10.23 -24.69 -5.13
N LYS A 126 9.61 -23.54 -4.76
CA LYS A 126 8.47 -23.53 -3.85
C LYS A 126 7.20 -23.90 -4.62
N GLY A 127 6.27 -24.57 -3.95
CA GLY A 127 5.01 -25.02 -4.54
C GLY A 127 4.14 -23.85 -5.04
N PRO A 128 3.06 -24.15 -5.77
CA PRO A 128 2.14 -23.11 -6.20
C PRO A 128 1.56 -22.36 -5.00
N VAL A 129 1.53 -21.03 -5.09
CA VAL A 129 0.93 -20.20 -4.04
C VAL A 129 -0.44 -19.68 -4.53
N PRO A 130 -1.47 -19.63 -3.67
CA PRO A 130 -2.76 -19.08 -4.05
C PRO A 130 -2.67 -17.61 -4.48
N VAL A 131 -3.52 -17.17 -5.42
CA VAL A 131 -3.58 -15.75 -5.80
C VAL A 131 -4.15 -14.90 -4.67
N SER A 132 -5.18 -15.38 -3.98
CA SER A 132 -5.89 -14.65 -2.94
C SER A 132 -6.20 -15.53 -1.73
N HIS A 133 -6.41 -14.90 -0.57
CA HIS A 133 -6.87 -15.53 0.66
C HIS A 133 -7.99 -14.70 1.30
N VAL A 134 -8.91 -15.40 1.98
CA VAL A 134 -9.92 -14.78 2.84
C VAL A 134 -9.78 -15.34 4.25
N ARG A 135 -9.69 -14.48 5.26
CA ARG A 135 -9.83 -14.88 6.66
C ARG A 135 -11.02 -14.15 7.28
N ALA A 136 -11.77 -14.82 8.14
CA ALA A 136 -12.82 -14.22 8.94
C ALA A 136 -12.53 -14.45 10.43
N THR A 137 -12.51 -13.40 11.23
CA THR A 137 -12.30 -13.50 12.67
C THR A 137 -13.51 -12.95 13.40
N PHE A 138 -14.17 -13.80 14.19
CA PHE A 138 -15.21 -13.38 15.10
C PHE A 138 -14.58 -12.95 16.41
N ILE A 139 -14.84 -11.70 16.80
CA ILE A 139 -14.52 -11.15 18.11
C ILE A 139 -15.84 -10.84 18.85
N PRO A 140 -15.84 -10.62 20.17
CA PRO A 140 -17.05 -10.17 20.85
C PRO A 140 -17.61 -8.91 20.17
N GLU A 141 -18.89 -8.96 19.79
CA GLU A 141 -19.62 -7.87 19.09
C GLU A 141 -19.11 -7.52 17.68
N GLY A 142 -18.21 -8.33 17.08
CA GLY A 142 -17.57 -7.96 15.82
C GLY A 142 -17.20 -9.12 14.90
N LEU A 143 -17.12 -8.79 13.62
CA LEU A 143 -16.61 -9.64 12.55
C LEU A 143 -15.55 -8.87 11.76
N LEU A 144 -14.35 -9.43 11.67
CA LEU A 144 -13.24 -8.89 10.90
C LEU A 144 -13.01 -9.76 9.66
N ILE A 145 -13.09 -9.18 8.48
CA ILE A 145 -12.86 -9.90 7.20
C ILE A 145 -11.57 -9.41 6.59
N TRP A 146 -10.64 -10.33 6.37
CA TRP A 146 -9.30 -10.08 5.86
C TRP A 146 -9.27 -10.53 4.42
N LEU A 147 -8.94 -9.60 3.53
CA LEU A 147 -8.74 -9.88 2.12
C LEU A 147 -7.26 -9.72 1.82
N SER A 148 -6.69 -10.77 1.23
CA SER A 148 -5.29 -10.80 0.87
C SER A 148 -5.15 -11.19 -0.59
N ILE A 149 -4.30 -10.48 -1.32
CA ILE A 149 -4.01 -10.78 -2.71
C ILE A 149 -2.51 -10.68 -2.95
N HIS A 150 -1.95 -11.60 -3.73
CA HIS A 150 -0.51 -11.64 -3.97
C HIS A 150 -0.10 -10.48 -4.88
N HIS A 151 0.84 -9.65 -4.42
CA HIS A 151 1.19 -8.37 -5.04
C HIS A 151 1.83 -8.50 -6.44
N THR A 152 2.37 -9.68 -6.75
CA THR A 152 2.85 -10.05 -8.08
C THR A 152 1.74 -10.06 -9.15
N VAL A 153 0.47 -10.32 -8.80
CA VAL A 153 -0.63 -10.33 -9.77
C VAL A 153 -1.64 -9.21 -9.54
N ALA A 154 -1.41 -8.35 -8.55
CA ALA A 154 -2.37 -7.34 -8.14
C ALA A 154 -1.66 -6.15 -7.47
N ASP A 155 -2.16 -4.94 -7.71
CA ASP A 155 -1.87 -3.79 -6.87
C ASP A 155 -3.02 -3.54 -5.88
N ASP A 156 -2.96 -2.42 -5.17
CA ASP A 156 -3.97 -1.99 -4.21
C ASP A 156 -5.33 -1.69 -4.87
N HIS A 157 -5.33 -1.21 -6.12
CA HIS A 157 -6.57 -1.09 -6.91
C HIS A 157 -7.22 -2.46 -7.13
N CYS A 158 -6.45 -3.47 -7.51
CA CYS A 158 -6.93 -4.85 -7.63
C CYS A 158 -7.46 -5.44 -6.31
N LEU A 159 -6.87 -5.10 -5.16
CA LEU A 159 -7.41 -5.49 -3.85
C LEU A 159 -8.79 -4.86 -3.59
N GLY A 160 -8.99 -3.63 -4.04
CA GLY A 160 -10.28 -2.95 -4.05
C GLY A 160 -11.33 -3.65 -4.91
N LEU A 161 -10.96 -4.03 -6.13
CA LEU A 161 -11.82 -4.80 -7.04
C LEU A 161 -12.18 -6.16 -6.44
N PHE A 162 -11.23 -6.85 -5.81
CA PHE A 162 -11.49 -8.09 -5.10
C PHE A 162 -12.54 -7.88 -4.00
N ALA A 163 -12.41 -6.84 -3.18
CA ALA A 163 -13.40 -6.51 -2.16
C ALA A 163 -14.78 -6.22 -2.76
N GLY A 164 -14.84 -5.45 -3.85
CA GLY A 164 -16.06 -5.15 -4.60
C GLY A 164 -16.76 -6.41 -5.11
N CYS A 165 -16.02 -7.31 -5.75
CA CYS A 165 -16.53 -8.58 -6.27
C CYS A 165 -16.99 -9.50 -5.16
N PHE A 166 -16.22 -9.60 -4.07
CA PHE A 166 -16.60 -10.45 -2.94
C PHE A 166 -17.86 -9.95 -2.25
N ALA A 167 -17.96 -8.63 -2.06
CA ALA A 167 -19.18 -8.01 -1.53
C ALA A 167 -20.39 -8.29 -2.43
N ALA A 168 -20.27 -8.19 -3.77
CA ALA A 168 -21.32 -8.56 -4.70
C ALA A 168 -21.72 -10.04 -4.56
N ALA A 169 -20.74 -10.93 -4.40
CA ALA A 169 -21.01 -12.34 -4.15
C ALA A 169 -21.76 -12.60 -2.83
N THR A 170 -21.54 -11.80 -1.77
CA THR A 170 -22.35 -11.85 -0.53
C THR A 170 -23.81 -11.48 -0.77
N ARG A 171 -24.06 -10.54 -1.69
CA ARG A 171 -25.42 -10.13 -2.09
C ARG A 171 -26.07 -11.09 -3.08
N ARG A 172 -25.36 -12.12 -3.54
CA ARG A 172 -25.77 -13.02 -4.63
C ARG A 172 -26.01 -12.27 -5.95
N GLU A 173 -25.28 -11.19 -6.16
CA GLU A 173 -25.28 -10.41 -7.38
C GLU A 173 -24.15 -10.88 -8.31
N PRO A 174 -24.28 -10.65 -9.62
CA PRO A 174 -23.16 -10.83 -10.54
C PRO A 174 -22.02 -9.85 -10.22
N ILE A 175 -20.80 -10.18 -10.65
CA ILE A 175 -19.68 -9.25 -10.64
C ILE A 175 -20.08 -7.96 -11.37
N PRO A 176 -19.72 -6.77 -10.85
CA PRO A 176 -20.02 -5.50 -11.50
C PRO A 176 -19.54 -5.46 -12.95
N SER A 177 -20.41 -4.98 -13.85
CA SER A 177 -20.09 -4.84 -15.27
C SER A 177 -18.86 -3.96 -15.47
N GLY A 178 -17.93 -4.39 -16.32
CA GLY A 178 -16.70 -3.65 -16.60
C GLY A 178 -15.59 -3.85 -15.58
N THR A 179 -15.75 -4.79 -14.64
CA THR A 179 -14.62 -5.23 -13.79
C THR A 179 -13.55 -5.87 -14.66
N PRO A 180 -12.28 -5.42 -14.61
CA PRO A 180 -11.21 -6.03 -15.36
C PRO A 180 -10.92 -7.44 -14.82
N MET A 181 -10.67 -8.40 -15.71
CA MET A 181 -10.49 -9.81 -15.32
C MET A 181 -9.22 -10.45 -15.88
N SER A 182 -8.53 -9.79 -16.81
CA SER A 182 -7.36 -10.36 -17.49
C SER A 182 -6.04 -10.02 -16.78
N PRO A 183 -5.22 -11.00 -16.39
CA PRO A 183 -3.85 -10.75 -15.90
C PRO A 183 -2.86 -10.43 -17.02
N VAL A 184 -3.30 -10.50 -18.28
CA VAL A 184 -2.48 -10.27 -19.46
C VAL A 184 -2.58 -8.81 -19.86
N LEU A 185 -1.42 -8.19 -20.05
CA LEU A 185 -1.27 -6.82 -20.54
C LEU A 185 -0.46 -6.86 -21.83
N ASN A 186 -0.98 -6.21 -22.87
CA ASN A 186 -0.29 -6.04 -24.15
C ASN A 186 0.00 -4.55 -24.37
N LEU A 187 1.16 -4.09 -23.93
CA LEU A 187 1.63 -2.74 -24.23
C LEU A 187 2.19 -2.68 -25.67
N PRO A 188 2.02 -1.55 -26.38
CA PRO A 188 2.64 -1.36 -27.68
C PRO A 188 4.17 -1.38 -27.54
N LYS A 189 4.87 -1.90 -28.54
CA LYS A 189 6.34 -1.83 -28.57
C LYS A 189 6.75 -0.44 -29.04
N ASP A 190 7.38 0.30 -28.14
CA ASP A 190 7.90 1.62 -28.45
C ASP A 190 9.17 1.53 -29.34
N PRO A 191 9.24 2.25 -30.47
CA PRO A 191 10.38 2.15 -31.38
C PRO A 191 11.68 2.76 -30.82
N VAL A 192 11.58 3.64 -29.82
CA VAL A 192 12.72 4.28 -29.13
C VAL A 192 13.24 3.38 -28.02
N TRP A 193 12.35 2.88 -27.16
CA TRP A 193 12.74 2.13 -25.95
C TRP A 193 12.96 0.64 -26.20
N ALA A 194 12.26 0.02 -27.15
CA ALA A 194 12.44 -1.41 -27.45
C ALA A 194 13.89 -1.78 -27.86
N PRO A 195 14.59 -1.01 -28.73
CA PRO A 195 15.98 -1.32 -29.08
C PRO A 195 16.99 -0.87 -28.02
N ALA A 196 16.60 -0.02 -27.05
CA ALA A 196 17.51 0.60 -26.10
C ALA A 196 18.32 -0.43 -25.28
N THR A 197 19.58 -0.10 -24.99
CA THR A 197 20.46 -0.98 -24.20
C THR A 197 20.03 -0.99 -22.73
N LEU A 198 20.43 -2.05 -22.00
CA LEU A 198 20.19 -2.13 -20.56
C LEU A 198 20.78 -0.92 -19.80
N MET A 199 21.95 -0.43 -20.24
CA MET A 199 22.59 0.76 -19.66
C MET A 199 21.75 2.03 -19.90
N THR A 200 21.21 2.20 -21.11
CA THR A 200 20.32 3.33 -21.44
C THR A 200 19.05 3.29 -20.61
N LEU A 201 18.42 2.11 -20.51
CA LEU A 201 17.19 1.92 -19.75
C LEU A 201 17.40 2.11 -18.25
N GLY A 202 18.51 1.62 -17.69
CA GLY A 202 18.87 1.81 -16.28
C GLY A 202 19.11 3.28 -15.92
N ARG A 203 19.66 4.09 -16.83
CA ARG A 203 19.76 5.56 -16.63
C ARG A 203 18.40 6.25 -16.72
N ALA A 204 17.53 5.75 -17.58
CA ALA A 204 16.21 6.33 -17.82
C ALA A 204 15.17 5.94 -16.75
N CYS A 205 15.43 4.90 -15.94
CA CYS A 205 14.61 4.48 -14.80
C CYS A 205 15.43 4.59 -13.49
N PRO A 206 15.65 5.82 -13.00
CA PRO A 206 16.61 6.09 -11.93
C PRO A 206 16.19 5.59 -10.55
N GLU A 207 14.97 5.06 -10.41
CA GLU A 207 14.48 4.35 -9.22
C GLU A 207 15.07 2.95 -9.06
N PHE A 208 15.61 2.36 -10.12
CA PHE A 208 16.15 1.01 -10.09
C PHE A 208 17.68 0.97 -10.13
N ASP A 209 18.25 0.05 -9.37
CA ASP A 209 19.55 -0.54 -9.63
C ASP A 209 19.40 -1.92 -10.25
N ILE A 210 20.40 -2.32 -11.04
CA ILE A 210 20.41 -3.60 -11.76
C ILE A 210 21.58 -4.43 -11.27
N LEU A 211 21.27 -5.48 -10.51
CA LEU A 211 22.23 -6.44 -10.01
C LEU A 211 22.85 -7.26 -11.13
N LEU A 212 24.08 -7.70 -10.88
CA LEU A 212 24.74 -8.69 -11.72
C LEU A 212 24.03 -10.06 -11.63
N TYR A 213 23.63 -10.45 -10.43
CA TYR A 213 22.94 -11.71 -10.15
C TYR A 213 21.54 -11.48 -9.57
N PRO A 214 20.56 -12.35 -9.88
CA PRO A 214 19.22 -12.27 -9.32
C PRO A 214 19.20 -12.35 -7.78
N GLY A 215 18.42 -11.49 -7.12
CA GLY A 215 18.11 -11.60 -5.70
C GLY A 215 16.98 -12.61 -5.41
N GLU A 216 16.43 -12.55 -4.19
CA GLU A 216 15.32 -13.42 -3.76
C GLU A 216 13.97 -12.97 -4.35
N SER A 217 13.74 -11.66 -4.41
CA SER A 217 12.53 -11.02 -4.95
C SER A 217 12.94 -9.82 -5.81
N PRO A 218 12.16 -9.49 -6.87
CA PRO A 218 12.31 -8.23 -7.58
C PRO A 218 11.96 -7.04 -6.69
N SER A 219 12.53 -5.88 -7.04
CA SER A 219 12.24 -4.58 -6.46
C SER A 219 12.39 -4.54 -4.93
N LEU A 220 13.37 -5.28 -4.41
CA LEU A 220 13.75 -5.16 -3.00
C LEU A 220 14.45 -3.83 -2.74
N PRO A 221 14.29 -3.21 -1.56
CA PRO A 221 15.05 -2.04 -1.18
C PRO A 221 16.56 -2.30 -1.22
N ASP A 222 17.32 -1.34 -1.72
CA ASP A 222 18.78 -1.37 -1.70
C ASP A 222 19.28 -0.99 -0.30
N ALA A 223 19.64 -2.00 0.47
CA ALA A 223 20.16 -1.82 1.82
C ALA A 223 21.61 -1.33 1.77
N LEU A 224 21.82 -0.06 2.10
CA LEU A 224 23.15 0.55 2.14
C LEU A 224 24.04 -0.10 3.21
N PRO A 225 25.37 -0.10 3.03
CA PRO A 225 26.28 -0.63 4.03
C PRO A 225 26.21 0.17 5.34
N GLY A 226 26.49 -0.50 6.46
CA GLY A 226 26.41 0.09 7.79
C GLY A 226 24.97 0.30 8.30
N GLY A 227 24.86 1.04 9.40
CA GLY A 227 23.60 1.26 10.12
C GLY A 227 23.08 0.03 10.87
N LEU A 228 22.07 0.23 11.71
CA LEU A 228 21.43 -0.88 12.43
C LEU A 228 20.54 -1.71 11.48
N PRO A 229 20.48 -3.05 11.63
CA PRO A 229 19.51 -3.87 10.93
C PRO A 229 18.07 -3.44 11.22
N LEU A 230 17.19 -3.51 10.22
CA LEU A 230 15.77 -3.14 10.37
C LEU A 230 15.03 -3.92 11.47
N SER A 231 15.47 -5.15 11.77
CA SER A 231 14.93 -5.99 12.84
C SER A 231 15.27 -5.49 14.24
N GLU A 232 16.37 -4.75 14.40
CA GLU A 232 16.87 -4.26 15.69
C GLU A 232 16.33 -2.88 16.05
N ILE A 233 15.78 -2.15 15.07
CA ILE A 233 15.20 -0.82 15.29
C ILE A 233 13.80 -0.98 15.89
N PRO A 234 13.51 -0.45 17.09
CA PRO A 234 12.16 -0.48 17.65
C PRO A 234 11.20 0.37 16.81
N LYS A 235 10.18 -0.28 16.24
CA LYS A 235 9.24 0.31 15.29
C LYS A 235 7.86 0.46 15.91
N THR A 236 7.12 1.47 15.47
CA THR A 236 5.72 1.67 15.85
C THR A 236 4.97 2.35 14.71
N GLY A 237 3.64 2.34 14.78
CA GLY A 237 2.82 3.12 13.86
C GLY A 237 1.60 3.73 14.52
N LYS A 238 1.19 4.88 14.00
CA LYS A 238 0.03 5.65 14.47
C LYS A 238 -0.76 6.14 13.27
N ILE A 239 -2.05 6.39 13.48
CA ILE A 239 -2.93 7.05 12.51
C ILE A 239 -3.13 8.49 12.96
N PHE A 240 -2.80 9.43 12.07
CA PHE A 240 -3.04 10.85 12.24
C PHE A 240 -4.30 11.22 11.46
N ILE A 241 -5.30 11.73 12.15
CA ILE A 241 -6.58 12.14 11.58
C ILE A 241 -6.50 13.64 11.28
N PHE A 242 -6.71 13.98 10.01
CA PHE A 242 -6.80 15.35 9.52
C PHE A 242 -8.22 15.61 9.04
N ARG A 243 -8.85 16.71 9.48
CA ARG A 243 -10.10 17.13 8.85
C ARG A 243 -9.87 17.69 7.46
N LEU A 244 -10.83 17.44 6.58
CA LEU A 244 -10.82 17.91 5.19
C LEU A 244 -10.78 19.44 5.11
N ASP A 245 -11.52 20.15 5.98
CA ASP A 245 -11.51 21.61 6.01
C ASP A 245 -10.15 22.21 6.40
N ARG A 246 -9.43 21.58 7.34
CA ARG A 246 -8.04 21.97 7.65
C ARG A 246 -7.10 21.74 6.48
N LEU A 247 -7.22 20.61 5.78
CA LEU A 247 -6.39 20.32 4.61
C LEU A 247 -6.71 21.24 3.43
N GLU A 248 -7.97 21.62 3.23
CA GLU A 248 -8.38 22.64 2.26
C GLU A 248 -7.83 24.03 2.61
N HIS A 249 -7.78 24.35 3.90
CA HIS A 249 -7.12 25.56 4.37
C HIS A 249 -5.61 25.52 4.09
N LEU A 250 -4.92 24.41 4.41
CA LEU A 250 -3.51 24.20 4.06
C LEU A 250 -3.28 24.37 2.55
N ARG A 251 -4.10 23.73 1.72
CA ARG A 251 -4.05 23.83 0.26
C ARG A 251 -4.18 25.28 -0.21
N SER A 252 -5.07 26.05 0.41
CA SER A 252 -5.28 27.47 0.09
C SER A 252 -4.08 28.33 0.51
N LEU A 253 -3.49 28.09 1.68
CA LEU A 253 -2.26 28.80 2.11
C LEU A 253 -1.09 28.51 1.17
N ILE A 254 -0.90 27.24 0.81
CA ILE A 254 0.13 26.81 -0.13
C ILE A 254 -0.10 27.46 -1.49
N TYR A 255 -1.34 27.40 -2.00
CA TYR A 255 -1.68 28.00 -3.29
C TYR A 255 -1.43 29.51 -3.33
N ASN A 256 -1.78 30.24 -2.27
CA ASN A 256 -1.53 31.68 -2.18
C ASN A 256 -0.03 32.03 -2.10
N ALA A 257 0.81 31.10 -1.64
CA ALA A 257 2.25 31.25 -1.57
C ALA A 257 2.99 30.70 -2.81
N SER A 258 2.27 30.08 -3.74
CA SER A 258 2.80 29.58 -5.02
C SER A 258 3.01 30.71 -6.04
N ASP A 259 3.67 30.37 -7.14
CA ASP A 259 3.78 31.26 -8.29
C ASP A 259 2.38 31.65 -8.83
N PRO A 260 2.18 32.89 -9.32
CA PRO A 260 0.86 33.36 -9.79
C PRO A 260 0.23 32.52 -10.91
N GLU A 261 1.06 31.83 -11.69
CA GLU A 261 0.65 30.97 -12.81
C GLU A 261 0.46 29.50 -12.40
N ALA A 262 0.72 29.16 -11.13
CA ALA A 262 0.59 27.78 -10.65
C ALA A 262 -0.87 27.34 -10.64
N GLU A 263 -1.11 26.07 -10.94
CA GLU A 263 -2.41 25.44 -10.72
C GLU A 263 -2.61 25.11 -9.22
N PRO A 264 -3.85 25.10 -8.72
CA PRO A 264 -4.13 24.67 -7.36
C PRO A 264 -3.63 23.24 -7.12
N PRO A 265 -2.73 23.00 -6.15
CA PRO A 265 -2.22 21.66 -5.89
C PRO A 265 -3.31 20.76 -5.33
N SER A 266 -3.15 19.45 -5.48
CA SER A 266 -4.06 18.49 -4.85
C SER A 266 -3.85 18.43 -3.33
N ILE A 267 -4.89 18.04 -2.59
CA ILE A 267 -4.78 17.78 -1.14
C ILE A 267 -3.73 16.71 -0.86
N ASP A 268 -3.69 15.66 -1.69
CA ASP A 268 -2.74 14.57 -1.52
C ASP A 268 -1.30 15.06 -1.70
N ALA A 269 -1.02 15.96 -2.66
CA ALA A 269 0.30 16.56 -2.82
C ALA A 269 0.68 17.44 -1.63
N CYS A 270 -0.25 18.24 -1.11
CA CYS A 270 -0.04 19.07 0.09
C CYS A 270 0.26 18.20 1.32
N LEU A 271 -0.52 17.15 1.54
CA LEU A 271 -0.33 16.22 2.66
C LEU A 271 0.97 15.44 2.52
N THR A 272 1.35 15.05 1.30
CA THR A 272 2.62 14.38 1.02
C THR A 272 3.80 15.28 1.37
N ALA A 273 3.78 16.55 0.93
CA ALA A 273 4.82 17.52 1.25
C ALA A 273 4.93 17.80 2.75
N LEU A 274 3.79 18.02 3.41
CA LEU A 274 3.73 18.21 4.87
C LEU A 274 4.34 17.01 5.60
N THR A 275 3.92 15.80 5.22
CA THR A 275 4.43 14.56 5.83
C THR A 275 5.93 14.41 5.59
N MET A 276 6.39 14.62 4.36
CA MET A 276 7.80 14.54 3.99
C MET A 276 8.66 15.48 4.84
N ALA A 277 8.24 16.74 4.98
CA ALA A 277 8.97 17.75 5.73
C ALA A 277 9.08 17.39 7.22
N TYR A 278 7.95 17.18 7.89
CA TYR A 278 7.92 16.94 9.34
C TYR A 278 8.47 15.57 9.74
N VAL A 279 8.21 14.52 8.96
CA VAL A 279 8.79 13.19 9.22
C VAL A 279 10.30 13.23 9.02
N THR A 280 10.80 13.80 7.93
CA THR A 280 12.25 13.89 7.69
C THR A 280 12.94 14.66 8.82
N GLN A 281 12.36 15.78 9.25
CA GLN A 281 12.88 16.55 10.38
C GLN A 281 12.92 15.71 11.66
N ALA A 282 11.79 15.12 12.08
CA ALA A 282 11.72 14.35 13.31
C ALA A 282 12.74 13.20 13.32
N ARG A 283 12.88 12.49 12.20
CA ARG A 283 13.83 11.38 12.06
C ARG A 283 15.29 11.86 12.12
N LEU A 284 15.63 12.97 11.46
CA LEU A 284 16.99 13.50 11.49
C LEU A 284 17.42 13.98 12.87
N GLU A 285 16.49 14.51 13.67
CA GLU A 285 16.75 14.98 15.02
C GLU A 285 16.95 13.81 16.01
N THR A 286 16.28 12.68 15.80
CA THR A 286 16.28 11.57 16.77
C THR A 286 17.12 10.34 16.39
N GLU A 287 17.37 10.09 15.10
CA GLU A 287 18.02 8.85 14.62
C GLU A 287 19.55 8.96 14.46
N SER A 288 20.20 9.90 15.17
CA SER A 288 21.64 10.12 15.10
C SER A 288 22.44 8.86 15.42
N GLY A 289 23.32 8.42 14.51
CA GLY A 289 24.23 7.28 14.69
C GLY A 289 23.68 5.90 14.30
N SER A 290 22.41 5.81 13.90
CA SER A 290 21.77 4.55 13.48
C SER A 290 21.62 4.42 11.95
N ALA A 291 21.82 5.52 11.23
CA ALA A 291 21.67 5.59 9.78
C ALA A 291 22.81 4.86 9.05
N PRO A 292 22.53 4.26 7.88
CA PRO A 292 23.57 3.65 7.04
C PRO A 292 24.54 4.70 6.49
N GLU A 293 25.68 4.23 6.00
CA GLU A 293 26.63 5.08 5.27
C GLU A 293 25.99 5.52 3.96
N ASP A 294 25.87 6.84 3.77
CA ASP A 294 25.19 7.43 2.63
C ASP A 294 26.14 8.32 1.85
N ASP A 295 26.39 7.96 0.59
CA ASP A 295 27.22 8.73 -0.34
C ASP A 295 26.56 10.07 -0.74
N ASN A 296 25.26 10.25 -0.49
CA ASN A 296 24.55 11.49 -0.79
C ASN A 296 23.59 11.90 0.36
N PRO A 297 24.17 12.36 1.50
CA PRO A 297 23.40 12.73 2.70
C PRO A 297 22.63 14.04 2.52
N TYR A 298 22.88 14.79 1.45
CA TYR A 298 22.25 16.08 1.16
C TYR A 298 20.98 15.95 0.30
N THR A 299 20.55 14.73 -0.01
CA THR A 299 19.35 14.48 -0.81
C THR A 299 18.34 13.67 -0.03
N ALA A 300 17.10 14.15 -0.02
CA ALA A 300 15.94 13.43 0.46
C ALA A 300 15.25 12.72 -0.71
N LYS A 301 14.67 11.54 -0.44
CA LYS A 301 13.99 10.72 -1.44
C LYS A 301 12.55 10.50 -1.05
N LEU A 302 11.64 10.85 -1.95
CA LEU A 302 10.23 10.52 -1.84
C LEU A 302 9.88 9.43 -2.86
N VAL A 303 9.33 8.33 -2.36
CA VAL A 303 8.85 7.20 -3.16
C VAL A 303 7.33 7.29 -3.25
N THR A 304 6.80 7.43 -4.45
CA THR A 304 5.36 7.54 -4.70
C THR A 304 4.93 6.48 -5.69
N PRO A 305 4.14 5.46 -5.29
CA PRO A 305 3.50 4.56 -6.24
C PRO A 305 2.40 5.30 -6.99
N VAL A 306 2.48 5.33 -8.32
CA VAL A 306 1.49 5.98 -9.20
C VAL A 306 0.82 4.94 -10.07
N ASN A 307 -0.52 4.90 -10.05
CA ASN A 307 -1.31 4.07 -10.94
C ASN A 307 -1.28 4.64 -12.36
N TRP A 308 -0.78 3.88 -13.32
CA TRP A 308 -0.60 4.36 -14.69
C TRP A 308 -1.74 3.95 -15.64
N ARG A 309 -2.77 3.23 -15.18
CA ARG A 309 -3.85 2.72 -16.06
C ARG A 309 -4.51 3.80 -16.91
N ASP A 310 -4.64 5.01 -16.36
CA ASP A 310 -5.25 6.16 -17.05
C ASP A 310 -4.26 6.93 -17.95
N CYS A 311 -2.97 6.58 -17.91
CA CYS A 311 -1.90 7.25 -18.64
C CYS A 311 -1.63 6.65 -20.03
N VAL A 312 -2.07 5.41 -20.28
CA VAL A 312 -1.89 4.72 -21.57
C VAL A 312 -3.10 4.94 -22.48
N GLY A 313 -2.93 4.68 -23.79
CA GLY A 313 -4.00 4.81 -24.78
C GLY A 313 -5.33 4.18 -24.34
N ARG A 314 -6.45 4.85 -24.66
CA ARG A 314 -7.80 4.41 -24.27
C ARG A 314 -8.02 2.94 -24.66
N GLY A 315 -8.44 2.14 -23.68
CA GLY A 315 -8.76 0.72 -23.89
C GLY A 315 -7.60 -0.25 -23.65
N VAL A 316 -6.34 0.22 -23.60
CA VAL A 316 -5.17 -0.66 -23.42
C VAL A 316 -5.21 -1.41 -22.09
N ALA A 317 -5.57 -0.71 -21.00
CA ALA A 317 -5.67 -1.28 -19.66
C ALA A 317 -7.11 -1.58 -19.22
N ALA A 318 -8.11 -1.50 -20.11
CA ALA A 318 -9.52 -1.54 -19.72
C ALA A 318 -9.95 -2.86 -19.06
N ASP A 319 -9.43 -4.00 -19.53
CA ASP A 319 -9.68 -5.32 -18.94
C ASP A 319 -8.51 -5.82 -18.07
N TYR A 320 -7.52 -4.95 -17.79
CA TYR A 320 -6.29 -5.37 -17.12
C TYR A 320 -6.45 -5.46 -15.60
N PHE A 321 -6.51 -6.70 -15.10
CA PHE A 321 -6.38 -7.06 -13.70
C PHE A 321 -4.94 -7.49 -13.41
N GLY A 322 -4.09 -6.53 -13.08
CA GLY A 322 -2.72 -6.82 -12.70
C GLY A 322 -2.03 -5.62 -12.07
N ASN A 323 -0.76 -5.76 -11.77
CA ASN A 323 0.01 -4.66 -11.21
C ASN A 323 0.20 -3.55 -12.26
N ALA A 324 -0.36 -2.37 -12.01
CA ALA A 324 -0.22 -1.21 -12.89
C ALA A 324 0.32 0.01 -12.13
N VAL A 325 1.38 -0.21 -11.35
CA VAL A 325 2.02 0.83 -10.54
C VAL A 325 3.42 1.14 -11.08
N ILE A 326 3.72 2.43 -11.20
CA ILE A 326 5.10 2.94 -11.33
C ILE A 326 5.56 3.43 -9.97
N THR A 327 6.69 2.89 -9.51
CA THR A 327 7.38 3.43 -8.33
C THR A 327 8.18 4.65 -8.74
N LEU A 328 7.63 5.83 -8.50
CA LEU A 328 8.29 7.10 -8.80
C LEU A 328 9.26 7.47 -7.67
N LEU A 329 10.49 7.83 -8.03
CA LEU A 329 11.51 8.30 -7.09
C LEU A 329 11.81 9.79 -7.31
N THR A 330 11.24 10.64 -6.45
CA THR A 330 11.50 12.09 -6.45
C THR A 330 12.69 12.40 -5.55
N ARG A 331 13.72 13.03 -6.11
CA ARG A 331 14.92 13.48 -5.37
C ARG A 331 14.80 14.97 -5.07
N ILE A 332 14.94 15.34 -3.80
CA ILE A 332 14.75 16.72 -3.33
C ILE A 332 15.98 17.10 -2.49
N PRO A 333 16.59 18.28 -2.70
CA PRO A 333 17.66 18.75 -1.83
C PRO A 333 17.18 18.80 -0.37
N LEU A 334 17.97 18.24 0.55
CA LEU A 334 17.56 18.11 1.95
C LEU A 334 17.31 19.47 2.60
N GLY A 335 18.05 20.51 2.19
CA GLY A 335 17.81 21.88 2.63
C GLY A 335 16.38 22.35 2.34
N GLU A 336 15.87 22.09 1.13
CA GLU A 336 14.50 22.48 0.76
C GLU A 336 13.42 21.77 1.60
N VAL A 337 13.67 20.50 1.97
CA VAL A 337 12.75 19.76 2.85
C VAL A 337 12.75 20.34 4.26
N LYS A 338 13.92 20.73 4.79
CA LYS A 338 14.04 21.37 6.11
C LYS A 338 13.43 22.77 6.13
N ASP A 339 13.66 23.55 5.08
CA ASP A 339 13.11 24.90 4.95
C ASP A 339 11.57 24.88 4.98
N ALA A 340 10.93 23.84 4.43
CA ALA A 340 9.48 23.68 4.45
C ALA A 340 8.87 23.63 5.86
N CYS A 341 9.64 23.23 6.89
CA CYS A 341 9.23 23.28 8.29
C CYS A 341 9.51 24.64 8.96
N ALA A 342 10.49 25.40 8.48
CA ALA A 342 11.06 26.56 9.18
C ALA A 342 10.64 27.93 8.63
N ASP A 343 10.27 28.01 7.35
CA ASP A 343 10.08 29.26 6.60
C ASP A 343 8.95 30.15 7.18
N GLY A 344 7.94 29.57 7.85
CA GLY A 344 6.82 30.31 8.45
C GLY A 344 5.90 31.03 7.44
N THR A 345 6.33 31.20 6.18
CA THR A 345 5.63 31.90 5.09
C THR A 345 4.93 30.97 4.09
N MET A 346 5.02 29.64 4.28
CA MET A 346 4.54 28.59 3.37
C MET A 346 5.18 28.56 1.97
N ALA A 347 6.09 29.48 1.63
CA ALA A 347 6.71 29.53 0.31
C ALA A 347 7.62 28.31 0.04
N ALA A 348 8.42 27.89 1.02
CA ALA A 348 9.21 26.65 0.92
C ALA A 348 8.32 25.40 0.76
N MET A 349 7.18 25.36 1.47
CA MET A 349 6.19 24.28 1.31
C MET A 349 5.58 24.28 -0.10
N ALA A 350 5.26 25.45 -0.65
CA ALA A 350 4.74 25.58 -2.01
C ALA A 350 5.75 25.07 -3.07
N ARG A 351 7.03 25.40 -2.94
CA ARG A 351 8.09 24.84 -3.81
C ARG A 351 8.18 23.32 -3.71
N LEU A 352 8.10 22.78 -2.49
CA LEU A 352 8.12 21.34 -2.26
C LEU A 352 6.91 20.64 -2.91
N VAL A 353 5.71 21.20 -2.73
CA VAL A 353 4.47 20.70 -3.36
C VAL A 353 4.55 20.75 -4.88
N ALA A 354 5.07 21.84 -5.44
CA ALA A 354 5.26 21.99 -6.88
C ALA A 354 6.20 20.91 -7.45
N LYS A 355 7.32 20.63 -6.78
CA LYS A 355 8.25 19.57 -7.19
C LYS A 355 7.63 18.18 -7.13
N ILE A 356 6.87 17.87 -6.09
CA ILE A 356 6.16 16.59 -5.96
C ILE A 356 5.12 16.45 -7.07
N SER A 357 4.32 17.50 -7.30
CA SER A 357 3.28 17.53 -8.32
C SER A 357 3.88 17.38 -9.73
N ALA A 358 4.95 18.11 -10.04
CA ALA A 358 5.68 18.00 -11.29
C ALA A 358 6.25 16.59 -11.48
N SER A 359 6.79 15.97 -10.43
CA SER A 359 7.31 14.60 -10.51
C SER A 359 6.19 13.60 -10.84
N VAL A 360 5.01 13.71 -10.21
CA VAL A 360 3.87 12.83 -10.50
C VAL A 360 3.35 13.04 -11.92
N ALA A 361 3.33 14.28 -12.41
CA ALA A 361 2.91 14.60 -13.77
C ALA A 361 3.81 13.99 -14.87
N THR A 362 5.04 13.57 -14.53
CA THR A 362 5.92 12.84 -15.47
C THR A 362 5.48 11.40 -15.76
N VAL A 363 4.49 10.88 -15.04
CA VAL A 363 3.97 9.53 -15.27
C VAL A 363 2.97 9.56 -16.42
N ASP A 364 3.49 9.43 -17.63
CA ASP A 364 2.76 9.39 -18.90
C ASP A 364 2.94 8.03 -19.61
N GLU A 365 2.44 7.92 -20.85
CA GLU A 365 2.59 6.72 -21.66
C GLU A 365 4.07 6.37 -21.91
N GLU A 366 4.94 7.36 -22.19
CA GLU A 366 6.36 7.13 -22.39
C GLU A 366 7.01 6.53 -21.14
N ALA A 367 6.66 7.03 -19.96
CA ALA A 367 7.13 6.54 -18.68
C ALA A 367 6.75 5.07 -18.44
N VAL A 368 5.58 4.62 -18.91
CA VAL A 368 5.14 3.22 -18.86
C VAL A 368 5.95 2.36 -19.82
N LEU A 369 6.05 2.76 -21.09
CA LEU A 369 6.72 1.98 -22.14
C LEU A 369 8.23 1.82 -21.87
N LYS A 370 8.86 2.85 -21.31
CA LYS A 370 10.26 2.84 -20.88
C LYS A 370 10.55 1.79 -19.80
N ARG A 371 9.67 1.67 -18.81
CA ARG A 371 9.78 0.67 -17.74
C ARG A 371 9.45 -0.73 -18.22
N ASP A 372 8.43 -0.86 -19.07
CA ASP A 372 8.14 -2.11 -19.75
C ASP A 372 9.36 -2.63 -20.52
N ALA A 373 10.03 -1.76 -21.29
CA ALA A 373 11.25 -2.11 -22.00
C ALA A 373 12.40 -2.50 -21.06
N LEU A 374 12.59 -1.81 -19.93
CA LEU A 374 13.57 -2.20 -18.91
C LEU A 374 13.30 -3.60 -18.38
N PHE A 375 12.07 -3.88 -17.95
CA PHE A 375 11.71 -5.18 -17.36
C PHE A 375 11.89 -6.33 -18.35
N HIS A 376 11.58 -6.11 -19.63
CA HIS A 376 11.87 -7.08 -20.68
C HIS A 376 13.37 -7.26 -20.92
N ARG A 377 14.16 -6.18 -20.88
CA ARG A 377 15.61 -6.22 -21.19
C ARG A 377 16.46 -6.83 -20.08
N VAL A 378 16.04 -6.65 -18.82
CA VAL A 378 16.73 -7.24 -17.65
C VAL A 378 16.65 -8.78 -17.67
N GLY A 379 15.59 -9.33 -18.27
CA GLY A 379 15.29 -10.75 -18.26
C GLY A 379 14.70 -11.16 -16.92
N ASP A 380 15.56 -11.54 -15.98
CA ASP A 380 15.16 -11.89 -14.61
C ASP A 380 15.01 -10.63 -13.75
N THR A 381 13.76 -10.22 -13.53
CA THR A 381 13.40 -9.02 -12.77
C THR A 381 13.85 -9.03 -11.31
N ARG A 382 14.26 -10.18 -10.76
CA ARG A 382 14.90 -10.24 -9.42
C ARG A 382 16.24 -9.52 -9.36
N ARG A 383 16.79 -9.14 -10.51
CA ARG A 383 17.97 -8.28 -10.59
C ARG A 383 17.65 -6.81 -10.32
N LEU A 384 16.37 -6.42 -10.29
CA LEU A 384 15.96 -5.05 -9.99
C LEU A 384 15.96 -4.82 -8.48
N LEU A 385 16.69 -3.81 -8.03
CA LEU A 385 16.60 -3.26 -6.68
C LEU A 385 16.03 -1.85 -6.73
N LEU A 386 15.25 -1.46 -5.73
CA LEU A 386 14.78 -0.10 -5.55
C LEU A 386 15.85 0.72 -4.82
N ARG A 387 16.21 1.87 -5.37
CA ARG A 387 17.22 2.81 -4.83
C ARG A 387 16.77 3.59 -3.60
N VAL A 388 16.22 2.87 -2.63
CA VAL A 388 15.57 3.39 -1.43
C VAL A 388 16.05 2.56 -0.25
N ASP A 389 16.37 3.22 0.86
CA ASP A 389 16.68 2.53 2.12
C ASP A 389 15.83 3.17 3.22
N SER A 390 14.87 2.41 3.75
CA SER A 390 13.96 2.91 4.79
C SER A 390 14.68 3.33 6.06
N ARG A 391 15.92 2.84 6.31
CA ARG A 391 16.74 3.25 7.45
C ARG A 391 17.28 4.67 7.30
N ARG A 392 17.30 5.24 6.10
CA ARG A 392 17.67 6.64 5.89
C ARG A 392 16.57 7.55 6.45
N PRO A 393 16.89 8.49 7.35
CA PRO A 393 15.92 9.46 7.88
C PRO A 393 15.21 10.30 6.82
N ALA A 394 15.89 10.58 5.71
CA ALA A 394 15.40 11.42 4.63
C ALA A 394 14.73 10.66 3.47
N ASP A 395 14.52 9.36 3.62
CA ASP A 395 13.76 8.55 2.66
C ASP A 395 12.35 8.29 3.23
N LEU A 396 11.32 8.54 2.41
CA LEU A 396 9.92 8.33 2.75
C LEU A 396 9.16 7.71 1.56
N GLU A 397 8.35 6.69 1.82
CA GLU A 397 7.34 6.20 0.91
C GLU A 397 5.98 6.79 1.29
N PHE A 398 5.29 7.40 0.32
CA PHE A 398 3.94 7.94 0.51
C PHE A 398 2.96 7.34 -0.50
N SER A 399 1.89 6.72 0.00
CA SER A 399 0.86 6.06 -0.81
C SER A 399 -0.55 6.42 -0.34
N SER A 400 -1.55 6.21 -1.18
CA SER A 400 -2.95 6.56 -0.87
C SER A 400 -3.91 5.45 -1.28
N TRP A 401 -4.62 4.89 -0.29
CA TRP A 401 -5.73 3.97 -0.48
C TRP A 401 -7.10 4.63 -0.36
N ARG A 402 -7.13 5.98 -0.27
CA ARG A 402 -8.32 6.75 0.07
C ARG A 402 -9.57 6.32 -0.72
N ARG A 403 -9.41 6.04 -2.02
CA ARG A 403 -10.50 5.67 -2.94
C ARG A 403 -10.38 4.25 -3.51
N THR A 404 -9.38 3.46 -3.14
CA THR A 404 -9.10 2.19 -3.81
C THR A 404 -9.79 1.00 -3.16
N LEU A 405 -9.93 0.94 -1.83
CA LEU A 405 -10.45 -0.26 -1.13
C LEU A 405 -11.96 -0.31 -0.88
N GLY A 406 -12.77 0.43 -1.64
CA GLY A 406 -14.23 0.24 -1.64
C GLY A 406 -14.92 0.43 -0.29
N ALA A 407 -14.56 1.47 0.47
CA ALA A 407 -15.17 1.78 1.77
C ALA A 407 -16.70 2.00 1.73
N ASP A 408 -17.24 2.34 0.55
CA ASP A 408 -18.68 2.52 0.32
C ASP A 408 -19.38 1.27 -0.21
N THR A 409 -18.64 0.20 -0.50
CA THR A 409 -19.19 -1.03 -1.06
C THR A 409 -20.16 -1.67 -0.07
N PRO A 410 -21.42 -1.93 -0.45
CA PRO A 410 -22.38 -2.58 0.43
C PRO A 410 -22.10 -4.08 0.55
N TRP A 411 -22.25 -4.66 1.72
CA TRP A 411 -22.12 -6.08 2.01
C TRP A 411 -23.46 -6.61 2.54
N ASN A 412 -23.76 -7.88 2.29
CA ASN A 412 -24.92 -8.55 2.87
C ASN A 412 -24.47 -9.82 3.58
N ILE A 413 -23.99 -9.67 4.81
CA ILE A 413 -23.48 -10.77 5.62
C ILE A 413 -24.43 -10.99 6.80
N PRO A 414 -24.99 -12.20 6.99
CA PRO A 414 -25.86 -12.49 8.12
C PRO A 414 -25.18 -12.16 9.45
N GLY A 415 -25.88 -11.43 10.32
CA GLY A 415 -25.42 -11.03 11.66
C GLY A 415 -24.60 -9.76 11.70
N VAL A 416 -24.17 -9.21 10.56
CA VAL A 416 -23.53 -7.90 10.53
C VAL A 416 -24.59 -6.81 10.68
N LEU A 417 -24.35 -5.86 11.61
CA LEU A 417 -25.30 -4.79 11.95
C LEU A 417 -25.27 -3.61 10.96
N SER A 418 -24.21 -3.49 10.17
CA SER A 418 -24.04 -2.43 9.16
C SER A 418 -23.65 -3.04 7.81
N GLY A 419 -24.40 -2.71 6.76
CA GLY A 419 -24.06 -3.13 5.39
C GLY A 419 -22.72 -2.57 4.86
N ARG A 420 -21.99 -1.76 5.63
CA ARG A 420 -20.66 -1.25 5.27
C ARG A 420 -19.70 -1.39 6.44
N PRO A 421 -18.40 -1.60 6.20
CA PRO A 421 -17.42 -1.65 7.28
C PRO A 421 -17.35 -0.30 8.00
N ASP A 422 -17.14 -0.33 9.31
CA ASP A 422 -16.88 0.88 10.10
C ASP A 422 -15.47 1.41 9.85
N ALA A 423 -14.52 0.49 9.60
CA ALA A 423 -13.14 0.82 9.26
C ALA A 423 -12.53 -0.22 8.32
N ILE A 424 -11.61 0.25 7.48
CA ILE A 424 -10.70 -0.59 6.69
C ILE A 424 -9.27 -0.26 7.13
N ARG A 425 -8.49 -1.28 7.45
CA ARG A 425 -7.12 -1.12 7.97
C ARG A 425 -6.14 -1.95 7.18
N ARG A 426 -4.90 -1.46 7.06
CA ARG A 426 -3.81 -2.22 6.48
C ARG A 426 -3.38 -3.30 7.46
N VAL A 427 -3.10 -4.47 6.91
CA VAL A 427 -2.63 -5.63 7.67
C VAL A 427 -1.19 -5.95 7.29
N ARG A 428 -0.33 -6.19 8.29
CA ARG A 428 1.04 -6.68 8.08
C ARG A 428 1.50 -7.61 9.21
N GLY A 429 2.57 -8.35 8.94
CA GLY A 429 3.30 -9.12 9.96
C GLY A 429 4.09 -8.20 10.91
N ASP A 430 4.81 -7.24 10.33
CA ASP A 430 5.67 -6.31 11.06
C ASP A 430 5.47 -4.87 10.55
N TRP A 431 5.95 -3.91 11.34
CA TRP A 431 6.09 -2.52 10.96
C TRP A 431 7.21 -2.36 9.94
N ASN A 432 7.00 -1.43 8.99
CA ASN A 432 8.07 -0.93 8.13
C ASN A 432 8.58 0.40 8.68
N ILE A 433 9.69 0.92 8.18
CA ILE A 433 10.17 2.26 8.50
C ILE A 433 9.92 3.17 7.30
N GLY A 434 9.61 4.45 7.55
CA GLY A 434 9.49 5.45 6.49
C GLY A 434 8.32 5.19 5.54
N ASN A 435 7.22 4.63 6.04
CA ASN A 435 6.04 4.36 5.22
C ASN A 435 4.85 5.20 5.72
N ALA A 436 4.28 5.96 4.80
CA ALA A 436 3.08 6.77 4.97
C ALA A 436 1.97 6.28 4.03
N LEU A 437 0.79 6.05 4.58
CA LEU A 437 -0.36 5.55 3.84
C LEU A 437 -1.64 6.30 4.24
N VAL A 438 -2.26 6.98 3.29
CA VAL A 438 -3.64 7.48 3.47
C VAL A 438 -4.58 6.29 3.41
N LEU A 439 -5.30 6.02 4.50
CA LEU A 439 -6.22 4.89 4.62
C LEU A 439 -7.52 5.13 3.82
N PRO A 440 -8.24 4.03 3.48
CA PRO A 440 -9.51 4.13 2.75
C PRO A 440 -10.53 4.96 3.51
N ALA A 441 -11.27 5.78 2.77
CA ALA A 441 -12.33 6.60 3.32
C ALA A 441 -13.59 6.48 2.46
N ARG A 442 -14.75 6.64 3.09
CA ARG A 442 -16.02 6.80 2.36
C ARG A 442 -15.98 8.09 1.54
N LEU A 443 -16.71 8.13 0.42
CA LEU A 443 -16.77 9.27 -0.51
C LEU A 443 -17.15 10.59 0.19
N ASN A 444 -18.03 10.52 1.19
CA ASN A 444 -18.48 11.67 1.98
C ASN A 444 -17.67 11.90 3.27
N SER A 445 -16.56 11.17 3.47
CA SER A 445 -15.71 11.32 4.64
C SER A 445 -15.11 12.72 4.68
N ARG A 446 -15.28 13.38 5.82
CA ARG A 446 -14.70 14.70 6.11
C ARG A 446 -13.32 14.61 6.74
N VAL A 447 -12.72 13.42 6.76
CA VAL A 447 -11.41 13.19 7.36
C VAL A 447 -10.48 12.43 6.42
N TYR A 448 -9.18 12.65 6.62
CA TYR A 448 -8.07 11.87 6.09
C TYR A 448 -7.43 11.14 7.27
N GLU A 449 -7.34 9.82 7.18
CA GLU A 449 -6.60 9.01 8.12
C GLU A 449 -5.25 8.68 7.49
N LEU A 450 -4.16 9.23 8.02
CA LEU A 450 -2.80 8.95 7.56
C LEU A 450 -2.12 8.00 8.55
N GLN A 451 -1.91 6.75 8.13
CA GLN A 451 -1.11 5.80 8.89
C GLN A 451 0.38 6.04 8.61
N LEU A 452 1.16 6.30 9.65
CA LEU A 452 2.61 6.42 9.61
C LEU A 452 3.26 5.27 10.37
N SER A 453 4.40 4.80 9.85
CA SER A 453 5.22 3.74 10.45
C SER A 453 6.67 4.22 10.53
N LEU A 454 7.17 4.42 11.75
CA LEU A 454 8.46 5.07 12.04
C LEU A 454 9.18 4.36 13.19
N PRO A 455 10.48 4.63 13.42
CA PRO A 455 11.12 4.25 14.66
C PRO A 455 10.42 4.93 15.83
N LYS A 456 10.35 4.25 16.97
CA LYS A 456 9.58 4.71 18.15
C LYS A 456 9.99 6.12 18.58
N VAL A 457 11.30 6.39 18.64
CA VAL A 457 11.85 7.70 19.00
C VAL A 457 11.39 8.82 18.07
N SER A 458 11.38 8.57 16.75
CA SER A 458 10.99 9.55 15.75
C SER A 458 9.48 9.77 15.73
N MET A 459 8.68 8.72 15.97
CA MET A 459 7.23 8.83 16.14
C MET A 459 6.88 9.70 17.36
N ASP A 460 7.58 9.51 18.47
CA ASP A 460 7.34 10.28 19.70
C ASP A 460 7.73 11.76 19.50
N ALA A 461 8.85 12.05 18.84
CA ALA A 461 9.23 13.41 18.46
C ALA A 461 8.20 14.07 17.52
N LEU A 462 7.70 13.33 16.51
CA LEU A 462 6.66 13.84 15.61
C LEU A 462 5.36 14.16 16.36
N CYS A 463 4.98 13.35 17.36
CA CYS A 463 3.81 13.61 18.20
C CYS A 463 3.97 14.82 19.12
N GLN A 464 5.20 15.24 19.41
CA GLN A 464 5.52 16.42 20.23
C GLN A 464 5.74 17.68 19.38
N ASN A 465 5.86 17.54 18.06
CA ASN A 465 6.10 18.67 17.17
C ASN A 465 4.83 19.52 16.98
N GLU A 466 4.86 20.76 17.48
CA GLU A 466 3.71 21.67 17.43
C GLU A 466 3.27 22.02 15.99
N GLY A 467 4.22 22.15 15.06
CA GLY A 467 3.94 22.49 13.66
C GLY A 467 3.18 21.38 12.93
N TRP A 468 3.55 20.12 13.16
CA TRP A 468 2.82 18.96 12.68
C TRP A 468 1.45 18.86 13.35
N MET A 469 1.41 18.93 14.68
CA MET A 469 0.21 18.73 15.47
C MET A 469 -0.83 19.84 15.28
N ALA A 470 -0.43 21.03 14.80
CA ALA A 470 -1.36 22.09 14.41
C ALA A 470 -2.33 21.66 13.30
N TRP A 471 -1.92 20.74 12.42
CA TRP A 471 -2.73 20.22 11.33
C TRP A 471 -3.52 18.96 11.70
N VAL A 472 -3.10 18.26 12.76
CA VAL A 472 -3.68 16.99 13.21
C VAL A 472 -4.82 17.26 14.19
N ASP A 473 -5.97 16.62 13.96
CA ASP A 473 -7.12 16.71 14.85
C ASP A 473 -7.09 15.64 15.96
N LYS A 474 -6.67 14.43 15.61
CA LYS A 474 -6.59 13.30 16.55
C LYS A 474 -5.50 12.33 16.14
N VAL A 475 -4.83 11.75 17.14
CA VAL A 475 -3.90 10.64 16.96
C VAL A 475 -4.54 9.36 17.49
N VAL A 476 -4.41 8.27 16.74
CA VAL A 476 -4.86 6.93 17.09
C VAL A 476 -3.64 6.01 17.08
N GLY A 477 -3.34 5.37 18.20
CA GLY A 477 -2.18 4.48 18.33
C GLY A 477 -2.09 3.79 19.67
#